data_AF-A0A246SRP0-F1
#
_entry.id   AF-A0A246SRP0-F1
#
_cell.length_a   1.000
_cell.length_b   1.000
_cell.length_c   1.000
_cell.angle_alpha   90.00
_cell.angle_beta   90.00
_cell.angle_gamma   90.00
#
_symmetry.space_group_name_H-M   'P 1'
#
loop_
_entity.id
_entity.type
_entity.pdbx_description
1 polymer ?
#
loop_
_entity_poly.entity_id
_entity_poly.type
_entity_poly.pdbx_seq_one_letter_code
_entity_poly.pdbx_strand_id
1 'polypeptide(L)' 'METAKIFWSGRFQAVRLPKEFRFDGDTVAIRRQGRAIILEPISEDWEWLADVTGPVDPDFAAAAEQQPQRE' A
#
# COMPACT_ATOMS: atom_id res chain seq x y z
N MET A 1 10.17 -3.21 22.89
CA MET A 1 10.44 -3.82 21.57
C MET A 1 9.59 -5.07 21.52
N GLU A 2 8.57 -5.09 20.68
CA GLU A 2 7.73 -6.29 20.53
C GLU A 2 8.47 -7.32 19.67
N THR A 3 8.36 -8.60 20.00
CA THR A 3 9.02 -9.68 19.26
C THR A 3 7.99 -10.62 18.67
N ALA A 4 8.16 -11.01 17.42
CA ALA A 4 7.30 -11.98 16.75
C ALA A 4 7.99 -13.35 16.64
N LYS A 5 7.21 -14.42 16.72
CA LYS A 5 7.72 -15.77 16.52
C LYS A 5 7.88 -16.06 15.03
N ILE A 6 9.08 -16.52 14.66
CA ILE A 6 9.35 -17.09 13.34
C ILE A 6 9.09 -18.60 13.41
N PHE A 7 8.40 -19.14 12.41
CA PHE A 7 8.14 -20.57 12.29
C PHE A 7 8.18 -20.99 10.82
N TRP A 8 8.18 -22.31 10.60
CA TRP A 8 8.11 -22.88 9.26
C TRP A 8 6.73 -23.47 9.01
N SER A 9 6.19 -23.21 7.82
CA SER A 9 4.97 -23.82 7.30
C SER A 9 5.31 -24.55 6.00
N GLY A 10 5.49 -25.86 6.09
CA GLY A 10 6.04 -26.66 4.99
C GLY A 10 7.43 -26.17 4.58
N ARG A 11 7.55 -25.68 3.35
CA ARG A 11 8.81 -25.16 2.77
C ARG A 11 8.99 -23.65 2.94
N PHE A 12 8.04 -22.95 3.54
CA PHE A 12 8.08 -21.49 3.68
C PHE A 12 8.33 -21.09 5.13
N GLN A 13 9.10 -20.02 5.29
CA GLN A 13 9.28 -19.35 6.58
C GLN A 13 8.19 -18.30 6.76
N ALA A 14 7.58 -18.24 7.95
CA ALA A 14 6.51 -17.32 8.28
C ALA A 14 6.79 -16.62 9.61
N VAL A 15 6.23 -15.41 9.76
CA VAL A 15 6.25 -14.62 10.99
C VAL A 15 4.81 -14.52 11.51
N ARG A 16 4.59 -14.88 12.77
CA ARG A 16 3.26 -14.69 13.39
C ARG A 16 3.12 -13.24 13.84
N LEU A 17 2.36 -12.45 13.09
CA LEU A 17 2.09 -11.05 13.43
C LEU A 17 1.24 -10.97 14.72
N PRO A 18 1.70 -10.21 15.74
CA PRO A 18 0.86 -9.81 16.87
C PRO A 18 -0.36 -9.01 16.41
N LYS A 19 -1.40 -8.90 17.24
CA LYS A 19 -2.71 -8.34 16.86
C LYS A 19 -2.58 -6.90 16.36
N GLU A 20 -1.74 -6.12 17.02
CA GLU A 20 -1.46 -4.70 16.75
C GLU A 20 -0.65 -4.46 15.46
N PHE A 21 -0.07 -5.49 14.86
CA PHE A 21 0.71 -5.39 13.61
C PHE A 21 0.04 -6.13 12.43
N ARG A 22 -1.24 -6.48 12.54
CA ARG A 22 -1.97 -7.11 11.43
C ARG A 22 -2.25 -6.09 10.33
N PHE A 23 -2.20 -6.55 9.09
CA PHE A 23 -2.68 -5.80 7.94
C PHE A 23 -4.15 -6.11 7.71
N ASP A 24 -4.89 -5.17 7.11
CA ASP A 24 -6.31 -5.37 6.77
C ASP A 24 -6.49 -6.22 5.49
N GLY A 25 -5.47 -6.30 4.63
CA GLY A 25 -5.48 -7.08 3.39
C GLY A 25 -4.70 -8.40 3.44
N ASP A 26 -4.83 -9.19 2.37
CA ASP A 26 -4.23 -10.52 2.25
C ASP A 26 -2.81 -10.50 1.63
N THR A 27 -2.38 -9.36 1.08
CA THR A 27 -1.08 -9.21 0.42
C THR A 27 -0.35 -7.95 0.86
N VAL A 28 0.98 -8.02 0.85
CA VAL A 28 1.89 -6.93 1.20
C VAL A 28 3.05 -6.87 0.22
N ALA A 29 3.53 -5.67 -0.06
CA ALA A 29 4.81 -5.46 -0.73
C ALA A 29 5.93 -5.77 0.27
N ILE A 30 6.99 -6.43 -0.22
CA ILE A 30 8.15 -6.79 0.59
C ILE A 30 9.43 -6.20 0.00
N ARG A 31 10.21 -5.51 0.83
CA ARG A 31 11.54 -5.03 0.45
C ARG A 31 12.55 -5.19 1.57
N ARG A 32 13.84 -5.24 1.20
CA ARG A 32 14.95 -5.34 2.15
C ARG A 32 15.70 -4.01 2.21
N GLN A 33 15.94 -3.52 3.43
CA GLN A 33 16.77 -2.34 3.70
C GLN A 33 17.87 -2.73 4.71
N GLY A 34 19.05 -3.06 4.19
CA GLY A 34 20.15 -3.62 4.98
C GLY A 34 19.73 -4.94 5.65
N ARG A 35 19.67 -4.93 6.99
CA ARG A 35 19.23 -6.09 7.79
C ARG A 35 17.72 -6.13 8.05
N ALA A 36 16.99 -5.06 7.72
CA ALA A 36 15.55 -5.00 7.91
C ALA A 36 14.80 -5.59 6.71
N ILE A 37 13.69 -6.27 7.00
CA ILE A 37 12.63 -6.57 6.04
C ILE A 37 11.49 -5.60 6.33
N ILE A 38 11.03 -4.90 5.31
CA ILE A 38 9.94 -3.93 5.38
C ILE A 38 8.77 -4.53 4.62
N LEU A 39 7.61 -4.55 5.28
CA LEU A 39 6.34 -5.00 4.74
C LEU A 39 5.41 -3.79 4.68
N GLU A 40 4.89 -3.50 3.50
CA GLU A 40 4.02 -2.35 3.23
C GLU A 40 2.69 -2.89 2.67
N PRO A 41 1.53 -2.40 3.12
CA PRO A 41 0.24 -2.82 2.56
C PRO A 41 0.20 -2.48 1.07
N ILE A 42 -0.38 -3.37 0.27
CA ILE A 42 -0.72 -3.05 -1.11
C ILE A 42 -2.13 -2.46 -1.08
N SER A 43 -2.24 -1.17 -1.40
CA SER A 43 -3.55 -0.56 -1.60
C SER A 43 -4.15 -1.12 -2.88
N GLU A 44 -5.28 -1.80 -2.78
CA GLU A 44 -6.03 -2.28 -3.95
C GLU A 44 -6.86 -1.15 -4.59
N ASP A 45 -7.08 -0.07 -3.84
CA ASP A 45 -7.76 1.13 -4.28
C ASP A 45 -6.87 2.37 -4.16
N TRP A 46 -7.39 3.47 -4.69
CA TRP A 46 -6.77 4.79 -4.62
C TRP A 46 -7.35 5.63 -3.47
N GLU A 47 -8.00 5.02 -2.47
CA GLU A 47 -8.60 5.80 -1.36
C GLU A 47 -7.54 6.60 -0.60
N TRP A 48 -6.34 6.05 -0.46
CA TRP A 48 -5.19 6.75 0.11
C TRP A 48 -4.83 8.05 -0.64
N LEU A 49 -5.16 8.19 -1.93
CA LEU A 49 -4.91 9.43 -2.65
C LEU A 49 -5.77 10.56 -2.09
N ALA A 50 -6.98 10.29 -1.62
CA ALA A 50 -7.85 11.34 -1.07
C ALA A 50 -7.22 12.02 0.16
N ASP A 51 -6.42 11.29 0.94
CA ASP A 51 -5.71 11.82 2.10
C ASP A 51 -4.44 12.62 1.73
N VAL A 52 -3.91 12.42 0.52
CA VAL A 52 -2.68 13.05 0.02
C VAL A 52 -2.98 14.19 -0.95
N THR A 53 -4.08 14.11 -1.69
CA THR A 53 -4.50 15.12 -2.65
C THR A 53 -5.47 16.08 -1.97
N GLY A 54 -5.14 17.38 -1.98
CA GLY A 54 -6.13 18.42 -1.69
C GLY A 54 -7.22 18.50 -2.78
N PRO A 55 -8.15 19.46 -2.66
CA PRO A 55 -9.16 19.70 -3.69
C PRO A 55 -8.51 19.84 -5.08
N VAL A 56 -9.10 19.20 -6.08
CA VAL A 56 -8.67 19.34 -7.47
C VAL A 56 -8.83 20.80 -7.87
N ASP A 57 -7.76 21.36 -8.44
CA ASP A 57 -7.77 22.73 -8.96
C ASP A 57 -8.87 22.89 -10.05
N PRO A 58 -9.67 23.97 -10.02
CA PRO A 58 -10.76 24.15 -10.99
C PRO A 58 -10.30 24.20 -12.44
N ASP A 59 -9.12 24.78 -12.72
CA ASP A 59 -8.60 24.86 -14.09
C ASP A 59 -8.14 23.47 -14.56
N PHE A 60 -7.53 22.68 -13.67
CA PHE A 60 -7.20 21.28 -13.95
C PHE A 60 -8.46 20.44 -14.22
N ALA A 61 -9.51 20.59 -13.40
CA ALA A 61 -10.77 19.86 -13.58
C ALA A 61 -11.41 20.21 -14.94
N ALA A 62 -11.46 21.51 -15.28
CA ALA A 62 -11.99 21.97 -16.55
C ALA A 62 -11.17 21.48 -17.75
N ALA A 63 -9.84 21.38 -17.61
CA ALA A 63 -8.97 20.85 -18.67
C ALA A 63 -9.18 19.34 -18.90
N ALA A 64 -9.40 18.55 -17.83
CA ALA A 64 -9.61 17.11 -17.93
C ALA A 64 -10.91 16.73 -18.69
N GLU A 65 -11.90 17.61 -18.67
CA GLU A 65 -13.19 17.41 -19.37
C GLU A 65 -13.16 17.82 -20.85
N GLN A 66 -12.09 18.48 -21.31
CA GLN A 66 -11.97 18.89 -22.71
C GLN A 66 -11.74 17.69 -23.61
N GLN A 67 -12.71 17.40 -24.48
CA GLN A 67 -12.53 16.39 -25.52
C GLN A 67 -11.64 16.94 -26.64
N PRO A 68 -10.65 16.18 -27.13
CA PRO A 68 -9.87 16.59 -28.28
C PRO A 68 -10.81 16.80 -29.47
N GLN A 69 -10.68 17.94 -30.15
CA GLN A 69 -11.38 18.18 -31.41
C GLN A 69 -10.94 17.11 -32.40
N ARG A 70 -11.88 16.26 -32.83
CA ARG A 70 -11.65 15.31 -33.91
C ARG A 70 -11.67 16.10 -35.22
N GLU A 71 -10.58 16.02 -35.97
CA GLU A 71 -10.47 16.51 -37.36
C GLU A 71 -11.35 15.68 -38.32
#